data_AF-A0A2G2YDD2-F1
#
_entry.id   AF-A0A2G2YDD2-F1
#
_cell.length_a   1.000
_cell.length_b   1.000
_cell.length_c   1.000
_cell.angle_alpha   90.00
_cell.angle_beta   90.00
_cell.angle_gamma   90.00
#
_symmetry.space_group_name_H-M   'P 1'
#
loop_
_entity.id
_entity.type
_entity.pdbx_description
1 polymer ?
#
loop_
_entity_poly.entity_id
_entity_poly.type
_entity_poly.pdbx_seq_one_letter_code
_entity_poly.pdbx_strand_id
1 'polypeptide(L)'
;MESSCLPATLDSLTHASEANTPSEAIYILYRILENPSSSSEALRIKELAIFKLCDLLSQEKWAEDLKNLPIQLRPFFSLIPKAKTAKIVKELLMQWLKYRYSEASTLLSRLIKEVRRLDDKLLLIEIDLLESKLHFSLKNLPKAKAALTAARTAASAFYIPTDRQGEIDLQSGILHAQEKGYKVAYSYFYEAFETFNAFSRDPKDTSSKKDPDAKAKAKAI
;
A
#
# COMPACT_ATOMS: atom_id res chain seq x y z
N MET A 1 -27.35 15.13 -21.25
CA MET A 1 -28.31 14.01 -21.29
C MET A 1 -27.67 12.99 -22.23
N GLU A 2 -27.13 11.84 -21.81
CA GLU A 2 -27.44 10.97 -20.68
C GLU A 2 -26.14 10.52 -20.01
N SER A 3 -26.05 10.73 -18.70
CA SER A 3 -25.03 10.14 -17.84
C SER A 3 -25.34 8.65 -17.68
N SER A 4 -25.02 7.81 -18.67
CA SER A 4 -25.25 6.36 -18.56
C SER A 4 -24.24 5.73 -17.60
N CYS A 5 -24.47 5.89 -16.30
CA CYS A 5 -23.77 5.15 -15.27
C CYS A 5 -23.91 3.64 -15.54
N LEU A 6 -22.82 2.89 -15.47
CA LEU A 6 -22.91 1.44 -15.59
C LEU A 6 -23.40 0.86 -14.25
N PRO A 7 -24.23 -0.19 -14.27
CA PRO A 7 -24.61 -0.86 -13.04
C PRO A 7 -23.36 -1.43 -12.37
N ALA A 8 -23.23 -1.21 -11.05
CA ALA A 8 -22.17 -1.82 -10.24
C ALA A 8 -22.46 -3.31 -10.02
N THR A 9 -22.41 -4.10 -11.09
CA THR A 9 -22.65 -5.54 -11.15
C THR A 9 -21.38 -6.27 -11.58
N LEU A 10 -21.34 -7.58 -11.31
CA LEU A 10 -20.24 -8.44 -11.72
C LEU A 10 -20.07 -8.43 -13.25
N ASP A 11 -21.17 -8.34 -14.00
CA ASP A 11 -21.16 -8.31 -15.47
C ASP A 11 -20.48 -7.05 -16.03
N SER A 12 -20.61 -5.90 -15.35
CA SER A 12 -19.92 -4.68 -15.76
C SER A 12 -18.41 -4.77 -15.49
N LEU A 13 -18.01 -5.51 -14.45
CA LEU A 13 -16.60 -5.78 -14.15
C LEU A 13 -15.97 -6.81 -15.09
N THR A 14 -16.74 -7.79 -15.58
CA THR A 14 -16.27 -8.73 -16.59
C THR A 14 -16.12 -8.03 -17.93
N HIS A 15 -17.07 -7.17 -18.30
CA HIS A 15 -16.97 -6.31 -19.48
C HIS A 15 -15.73 -5.40 -19.45
N ALA A 16 -15.38 -4.84 -18.28
CA ALA A 16 -14.14 -4.08 -18.13
C ALA A 16 -12.87 -4.93 -18.34
N SER A 17 -12.89 -6.23 -18.00
CA SER A 17 -11.75 -7.13 -18.22
C SER A 17 -11.68 -7.74 -19.62
N GLU A 18 -12.78 -7.72 -20.35
CA GLU A 18 -12.87 -8.22 -21.73
C GLU A 18 -12.55 -7.14 -22.78
N ALA A 19 -12.34 -5.89 -22.34
CA ALA A 19 -11.99 -4.80 -23.22
C ALA A 19 -10.64 -5.05 -23.94
N ASN A 20 -10.61 -4.80 -25.25
CA ASN A 20 -9.42 -5.00 -26.07
C ASN A 20 -8.34 -3.93 -25.84
N THR A 21 -8.69 -2.80 -25.24
CA THR A 21 -7.76 -1.71 -24.95
C THR A 21 -7.82 -1.27 -23.49
N PRO A 22 -6.67 -0.93 -22.88
CA PRO A 22 -6.60 -0.50 -21.48
C PRO A 22 -7.38 0.80 -21.23
N SER A 23 -7.43 1.72 -22.21
CA SER A 23 -8.20 2.97 -22.12
C SER A 23 -9.71 2.73 -22.05
N GLU A 24 -10.22 1.75 -22.79
CA GLU A 24 -11.64 1.36 -22.74
C GLU A 24 -11.99 0.71 -21.41
N ALA A 25 -11.10 -0.17 -20.90
CA ALA A 25 -11.24 -0.74 -19.56
C ALA A 25 -11.30 0.34 -18.47
N ILE A 26 -10.40 1.34 -18.53
CA ILE A 26 -10.38 2.47 -17.59
C ILE A 26 -11.69 3.27 -17.65
N TYR A 27 -12.19 3.57 -18.85
CA TYR A 27 -13.46 4.27 -19.02
C TYR A 27 -14.64 3.51 -18.41
N ILE A 28 -14.74 2.20 -18.66
CA ILE A 28 -15.80 1.35 -18.09
C ILE A 28 -15.73 1.35 -16.56
N LEU A 29 -14.54 1.25 -15.98
CA LEU A 29 -14.35 1.22 -14.53
C LEU A 29 -14.72 2.56 -13.86
N TYR A 30 -14.40 3.71 -14.47
CA TYR A 30 -14.87 5.00 -13.97
C TYR A 30 -16.41 5.11 -13.99
N ARG A 31 -17.07 4.53 -15.00
CA ARG A 31 -18.54 4.53 -15.09
C ARG A 31 -19.21 3.65 -14.04
N ILE A 32 -18.53 2.60 -13.58
CA ILE A 32 -18.98 1.78 -12.45
C ILE A 32 -18.87 2.57 -11.14
N LEU A 33 -17.80 3.38 -10.99
CA LEU A 33 -17.60 4.23 -9.81
C LEU A 33 -18.64 5.34 -9.68
N GLU A 34 -19.07 5.93 -10.79
CA GLU A 34 -20.10 6.99 -10.85
C GLU A 34 -21.51 6.49 -10.53
N ASN A 35 -21.73 5.18 -10.43
CA ASN A 35 -23.05 4.63 -10.11
C ASN A 35 -23.54 5.16 -8.74
N PRO A 36 -24.78 5.67 -8.60
CA PRO A 36 -25.27 6.22 -7.33
C PRO A 36 -25.58 5.16 -6.26
N SER A 37 -25.55 3.87 -6.61
CA SER A 37 -25.91 2.79 -5.70
C SER A 37 -24.88 2.66 -4.57
N SER A 38 -25.39 2.68 -3.33
CA SER A 38 -24.62 2.47 -2.10
C SER A 38 -24.98 1.14 -1.42
N SER A 39 -25.54 0.18 -2.16
CA SER A 39 -25.82 -1.15 -1.64
C SER A 39 -24.51 -1.86 -1.27
N SER A 40 -24.55 -2.80 -0.32
CA SER A 40 -23.35 -3.55 0.10
C SER A 40 -22.64 -4.24 -1.07
N GLU A 41 -23.41 -4.74 -2.05
CA GLU A 41 -22.87 -5.34 -3.27
C GLU A 41 -22.26 -4.30 -4.19
N ALA A 42 -22.94 -3.17 -4.44
CA ALA A 42 -22.41 -2.09 -5.27
C ALA A 42 -21.11 -1.50 -4.69
N LEU A 43 -21.00 -1.37 -3.37
CA LEU A 43 -19.77 -0.90 -2.71
C LEU A 43 -18.63 -1.91 -2.87
N ARG A 44 -18.90 -3.22 -2.82
CA ARG A 44 -17.92 -4.28 -3.07
C ARG A 44 -17.42 -4.27 -4.52
N ILE A 45 -18.35 -4.09 -5.46
CA ILE A 45 -18.04 -4.03 -6.90
C ILE A 45 -17.22 -2.78 -7.23
N LYS A 46 -17.56 -1.62 -6.64
CA LYS A 46 -16.77 -0.39 -6.74
C LYS A 46 -15.37 -0.54 -6.13
N GLU A 47 -15.26 -1.18 -4.97
CA GLU A 47 -13.96 -1.50 -4.36
C GLU A 47 -13.09 -2.34 -5.32
N LEU A 48 -13.65 -3.39 -5.93
CA LEU A 48 -12.91 -4.19 -6.91
C LEU A 48 -12.56 -3.41 -8.18
N ALA A 49 -13.44 -2.53 -8.63
CA ALA A 49 -13.19 -1.65 -9.77
C ALA A 49 -12.01 -0.71 -9.50
N ILE A 50 -11.87 -0.18 -8.27
CA ILE A 50 -10.73 0.65 -7.86
C ILE A 50 -9.44 -0.15 -7.95
N PHE A 51 -9.40 -1.37 -7.42
CA PHE A 51 -8.20 -2.21 -7.51
C PHE A 51 -7.80 -2.47 -8.97
N LYS A 52 -8.76 -2.86 -9.82
CA LYS A 52 -8.51 -3.04 -11.26
C LYS A 52 -8.02 -1.76 -11.95
N LEU A 53 -8.58 -0.60 -11.60
CA LEU A 53 -8.12 0.71 -12.10
C LEU A 53 -6.68 0.98 -11.69
N CYS A 54 -6.32 0.72 -10.42
CA CYS A 54 -4.97 0.90 -9.93
C CYS A 54 -3.97 0.06 -10.72
N ASP A 55 -4.31 -1.21 -10.99
CA ASP A 55 -3.45 -2.12 -11.75
C ASP A 55 -3.25 -1.65 -13.20
N LEU A 56 -4.34 -1.31 -13.90
CA LEU A 56 -4.29 -0.88 -15.29
C LEU A 56 -3.56 0.45 -15.47
N LEU A 57 -3.89 1.46 -14.66
CA LEU A 57 -3.25 2.77 -14.74
C LEU A 57 -1.75 2.71 -14.44
N SER A 58 -1.32 1.72 -13.65
CA SER A 58 0.09 1.51 -13.34
C SER A 58 0.87 0.88 -14.49
N GLN A 59 0.22 0.06 -15.31
CA GLN A 59 0.81 -0.53 -16.51
C GLN A 59 0.98 0.52 -17.61
N GLU A 60 0.02 1.42 -17.76
CA GLU A 60 0.00 2.47 -18.80
C GLU A 60 0.88 3.69 -18.50
N LYS A 61 1.53 3.77 -17.32
CA LYS A 61 2.37 4.91 -16.88
C LYS A 61 1.65 6.26 -16.86
N TRP A 62 0.32 6.29 -16.78
CA TRP A 62 -0.47 7.52 -16.70
C TRP A 62 -0.45 8.10 -15.29
N ALA A 63 0.63 8.83 -14.99
CA ALA A 63 0.84 9.42 -13.68
C ALA A 63 -0.24 10.47 -13.32
N GLU A 64 -0.86 11.13 -14.30
CA GLU A 64 -1.82 12.21 -14.04
C GLU A 64 -3.19 11.70 -13.57
N ASP A 65 -3.69 10.63 -14.19
CA ASP A 65 -4.96 10.01 -13.77
C ASP A 65 -4.81 9.33 -12.40
N LEU A 66 -3.66 8.68 -12.17
CA LEU A 66 -3.32 8.17 -10.84
C LEU A 66 -3.25 9.28 -9.79
N LYS A 67 -2.75 10.48 -10.14
CA LYS A 67 -2.67 11.62 -9.22
C LYS A 67 -4.04 12.09 -8.74
N ASN A 68 -5.03 12.05 -9.63
CA ASN A 68 -6.37 12.58 -9.38
C ASN A 68 -7.31 11.53 -8.78
N LEU A 69 -7.00 10.24 -8.93
CA LEU A 69 -7.81 9.13 -8.45
C LEU A 69 -8.16 9.23 -6.95
N PRO A 70 -7.24 9.48 -5.99
CA PRO A 70 -7.62 9.61 -4.57
C PRO A 70 -8.55 10.80 -4.29
N ILE A 71 -8.47 11.86 -5.10
CA ILE A 71 -9.35 13.04 -4.97
C ILE A 71 -10.76 12.66 -5.44
N GLN A 72 -10.85 11.95 -6.57
CA GLN A 72 -12.11 11.45 -7.10
C GLN A 72 -12.75 10.38 -6.21
N LEU A 73 -11.94 9.60 -5.49
CA LEU A 73 -12.42 8.59 -4.54
C LEU A 73 -12.86 9.17 -3.18
N ARG A 74 -12.65 10.47 -2.90
CA ARG A 74 -13.05 11.08 -1.62
C ARG A 74 -14.52 10.88 -1.27
N PRO A 75 -15.50 11.10 -2.18
CA PRO A 75 -16.91 10.84 -1.88
C PRO A 75 -17.14 9.36 -1.52
N PHE A 76 -16.44 8.44 -2.19
CA PHE A 76 -16.54 7.00 -1.92
C PHE A 76 -15.95 6.59 -0.56
N PHE A 77 -14.84 7.20 -0.14
CA PHE A 77 -14.23 6.93 1.16
C PHE A 77 -15.11 7.30 2.36
N SER A 78 -16.08 8.20 2.17
CA SER A 78 -17.08 8.52 3.19
C SER A 78 -18.17 7.45 3.35
N LEU A 79 -18.34 6.58 2.33
CA LEU A 79 -19.42 5.58 2.26
C LEU A 79 -18.99 4.18 2.70
N ILE A 80 -17.68 3.92 2.82
CA ILE A 80 -17.15 2.60 3.18
C ILE A 80 -16.47 2.61 4.56
N PRO A 81 -16.38 1.46 5.24
CA PRO A 81 -15.65 1.35 6.51
C PRO A 81 -14.21 1.84 6.41
N LYS A 82 -13.72 2.51 7.46
CA LYS A 82 -12.36 3.08 7.52
C LYS A 82 -11.26 2.07 7.18
N ALA A 83 -11.38 0.83 7.67
CA ALA A 83 -10.43 -0.25 7.38
C ALA A 83 -10.33 -0.59 5.87
N LYS A 84 -11.42 -0.43 5.11
CA LYS A 84 -11.41 -0.64 3.66
C LYS A 84 -10.77 0.53 2.93
N THR A 85 -11.09 1.76 3.34
CA THR A 85 -10.41 2.97 2.85
C THR A 85 -8.91 2.86 3.07
N ALA A 86 -8.50 2.43 4.26
CA ALA A 86 -7.11 2.18 4.62
C ALA A 86 -6.41 1.25 3.64
N LYS A 87 -7.05 0.11 3.33
CA LYS A 87 -6.53 -0.88 2.40
C LYS A 87 -6.38 -0.32 0.97
N ILE A 88 -7.38 0.39 0.46
CA ILE A 88 -7.34 1.00 -0.87
C ILE A 88 -6.21 2.05 -0.95
N VAL A 89 -6.13 2.92 0.04
CA VAL A 89 -5.10 3.97 0.12
C VAL A 89 -3.70 3.38 0.18
N LYS A 90 -3.51 2.31 0.97
CA LYS A 90 -2.25 1.58 1.04
C LYS A 90 -1.87 0.95 -0.30
N GLU A 91 -2.80 0.29 -0.99
CA GLU A 91 -2.53 -0.35 -2.26
C GLU A 91 -2.11 0.67 -3.33
N LEU A 92 -2.85 1.80 -3.41
CA LEU A 92 -2.49 2.93 -4.27
C LEU A 92 -1.05 3.40 -4.01
N LEU A 93 -0.68 3.52 -2.74
CA LEU A 93 0.67 3.91 -2.35
C LEU A 93 1.74 2.91 -2.78
N MET A 94 1.54 1.64 -2.45
CA MET A 94 2.47 0.57 -2.80
C MET A 94 2.73 0.53 -4.30
N GLN A 95 1.65 0.65 -5.08
CA GLN A 95 1.72 0.63 -6.52
C GLN A 95 2.47 1.86 -7.05
N TRP A 96 2.22 3.07 -6.54
CA TRP A 96 2.96 4.27 -6.99
C TRP A 96 4.45 4.22 -6.70
N LEU A 97 4.83 3.68 -5.53
CA LEU A 97 6.23 3.52 -5.15
C LEU A 97 6.98 2.61 -6.12
N LYS A 98 6.31 1.60 -6.69
CA LYS A 98 6.91 0.66 -7.64
C LYS A 98 7.27 1.29 -8.98
N TYR A 99 6.46 2.24 -9.48
CA TYR A 99 6.61 2.71 -10.87
C TYR A 99 7.30 4.08 -11.00
N ARG A 100 7.14 5.03 -10.06
CA ARG A 100 7.71 6.39 -10.19
C ARG A 100 7.98 7.07 -8.83
N TYR A 101 9.16 6.84 -8.24
CA TYR A 101 9.56 7.45 -6.96
C TYR A 101 9.50 9.00 -6.95
N SER A 102 9.91 9.69 -8.02
CA SER A 102 9.95 11.17 -8.05
C SER A 102 8.57 11.81 -7.97
N GLU A 103 7.60 11.25 -8.70
CA GLU A 103 6.22 11.74 -8.71
C GLU A 103 5.43 11.27 -7.48
N ALA A 104 5.81 10.13 -6.92
CA ALA A 104 5.20 9.58 -5.71
C ALA A 104 5.32 10.52 -4.50
N SER A 105 6.36 11.36 -4.39
CA SER A 105 6.55 12.23 -3.22
C SER A 105 5.48 13.31 -3.08
N THR A 106 5.12 13.98 -4.18
CA THR A 106 4.06 15.00 -4.20
C THR A 106 2.71 14.37 -3.90
N LEU A 107 2.50 13.16 -4.39
CA LEU A 107 1.26 12.42 -4.20
C LEU A 107 1.07 11.91 -2.77
N LEU A 108 2.12 11.28 -2.23
CA LEU A 108 2.15 10.80 -0.86
C LEU A 108 1.85 11.94 0.12
N SER A 109 2.41 13.13 -0.12
CA SER A 109 2.13 14.33 0.70
C SER A 109 0.65 14.74 0.71
N ARG A 110 -0.07 14.57 -0.41
CA ARG A 110 -1.52 14.83 -0.49
C ARG A 110 -2.31 13.73 0.21
N LEU A 111 -1.90 12.48 0.04
CA LEU A 111 -2.57 11.31 0.59
C LEU A 111 -2.42 11.20 2.11
N ILE A 112 -1.26 11.56 2.67
CA ILE A 112 -1.04 11.68 4.12
C ILE A 112 -2.05 12.63 4.76
N LYS A 113 -2.39 13.75 4.09
CA LYS A 113 -3.40 14.68 4.62
C LYS A 113 -4.78 14.06 4.67
N GLU A 114 -5.15 13.25 3.67
CA GLU A 114 -6.44 12.55 3.67
C GLU A 114 -6.47 11.45 4.73
N VAL A 115 -5.39 10.69 4.87
CA VAL A 115 -5.35 9.60 5.86
C VAL A 115 -5.32 10.12 7.29
N ARG A 116 -4.64 11.24 7.55
CA ARG A 116 -4.70 11.91 8.85
C ARG A 116 -6.13 12.30 9.24
N ARG A 117 -7.05 12.50 8.29
CA ARG A 117 -8.47 12.75 8.58
C ARG A 117 -9.25 11.49 8.92
N LEU A 118 -8.82 10.32 8.44
CA LEU A 118 -9.49 9.05 8.72
C LEU A 118 -9.30 8.61 10.18
N ASP A 119 -8.27 9.14 10.85
CA ASP A 119 -7.89 8.84 12.23
C ASP A 119 -7.64 7.34 12.48
N ASP A 120 -7.23 6.61 11.44
CA ASP A 120 -6.78 5.23 11.53
C ASP A 120 -5.28 5.23 11.86
N LYS A 121 -4.97 4.93 13.13
CA LYS A 121 -3.60 5.02 13.66
C LYS A 121 -2.68 3.96 13.06
N LEU A 122 -3.19 2.74 12.85
CA LEU A 122 -2.39 1.65 12.28
C LEU A 122 -2.03 1.99 10.84
N LEU A 123 -3.01 2.44 10.05
CA LEU A 123 -2.74 2.91 8.69
C LEU A 123 -1.73 4.05 8.65
N LEU A 124 -1.83 5.02 9.57
CA LEU A 124 -0.91 6.15 9.61
C LEU A 124 0.54 5.70 9.83
N ILE A 125 0.78 4.73 10.71
CA ILE A 125 2.11 4.14 10.94
C ILE A 125 2.65 3.51 9.65
N GLU A 126 1.81 2.77 8.93
CA GLU A 126 2.20 2.15 7.67
C GLU A 126 2.60 3.19 6.61
N ILE A 127 1.85 4.29 6.54
CA ILE A 127 2.13 5.36 5.58
C ILE A 127 3.39 6.13 5.95
N ASP A 128 3.60 6.47 7.22
CA ASP A 128 4.82 7.14 7.68
C ASP A 128 6.07 6.26 7.42
N LEU A 129 5.94 4.94 7.57
CA LEU A 129 7.00 3.99 7.19
C LEU A 129 7.26 3.98 5.69
N LEU A 130 6.20 3.97 4.86
CA LEU A 130 6.32 4.07 3.40
C LEU A 130 6.94 5.41 2.96
N GLU A 131 6.60 6.50 3.64
CA GLU A 131 7.19 7.82 3.42
C GLU A 131 8.69 7.83 3.72
N SER A 132 9.10 7.16 4.81
CA SER A 132 10.52 6.98 5.10
C SER A 132 11.25 6.25 3.97
N LYS A 133 10.70 5.11 3.52
CA LYS A 133 11.28 4.30 2.44
C LYS A 133 11.36 5.10 1.13
N LEU A 134 10.31 5.85 0.78
CA LEU A 134 10.29 6.69 -0.41
C LEU A 134 11.37 7.78 -0.36
N HIS A 135 11.43 8.53 0.73
CA HIS A 135 12.41 9.61 0.85
C HIS A 135 13.84 9.09 0.90
N PHE A 136 14.05 7.89 1.45
CA PHE A 136 15.33 7.21 1.37
C PHE A 136 15.71 6.88 -0.10
N SER A 137 14.80 6.30 -0.88
CA SER A 137 15.00 6.03 -2.32
C SER A 137 15.27 7.31 -3.13
N LEU A 138 14.68 8.44 -2.73
CA LEU A 138 14.93 9.76 -3.31
C LEU A 138 16.19 10.45 -2.78
N LYS A 139 17.00 9.77 -1.96
CA LYS A 139 18.20 10.31 -1.30
C LYS A 139 17.94 11.53 -0.41
N ASN A 140 16.70 11.72 0.04
CA ASN A 140 16.31 12.77 0.98
C ASN A 140 16.32 12.21 2.41
N LEU A 141 17.53 12.06 2.96
CA LEU A 141 17.73 11.48 4.30
C LEU A 141 17.04 12.26 5.44
N PRO A 142 17.05 13.60 5.48
CA PRO A 142 16.37 14.34 6.54
C PRO A 142 14.88 14.05 6.61
N LYS A 143 14.19 14.02 5.46
CA LYS A 143 12.76 13.69 5.42
C LYS A 143 12.51 12.21 5.73
N ALA A 144 13.37 11.31 5.25
CA ALA A 144 13.25 9.88 5.55
C ALA A 144 13.32 9.61 7.06
N LYS A 145 14.21 10.30 7.77
CA LYS A 145 14.35 10.22 9.24
C LYS A 145 13.15 10.83 9.97
N ALA A 146 12.67 11.98 9.52
CA ALA A 146 11.49 12.62 10.11
C ALA A 146 10.26 11.71 10.02
N ALA A 147 10.00 11.12 8.85
CA ALA A 147 8.91 10.17 8.64
C ALA A 147 9.06 8.91 9.50
N LEU A 148 10.27 8.32 9.58
CA LEU A 148 10.51 7.17 10.43
C LEU A 148 10.30 7.48 11.92
N THR A 149 10.68 8.68 12.36
CA THR A 149 10.47 9.13 13.74
C THR A 149 8.98 9.22 14.07
N ALA A 150 8.17 9.73 13.13
CA ALA A 150 6.72 9.74 13.26
C ALA A 150 6.15 8.32 13.35
N ALA A 151 6.55 7.42 12.45
CA ALA A 151 6.13 6.01 12.47
C ALA A 151 6.47 5.33 13.80
N ARG A 152 7.69 5.51 14.32
CA ARG A 152 8.13 4.94 15.60
C ARG A 152 7.39 5.49 16.80
N THR A 153 7.15 6.80 16.82
CA THR A 153 6.43 7.46 17.90
C THR A 153 5.00 6.91 17.99
N ALA A 154 4.34 6.77 16.83
CA ALA A 154 3.02 6.19 16.76
C ALA A 154 3.03 4.68 17.10
N ALA A 155 4.00 3.91 16.59
CA ALA A 155 4.17 2.49 16.93
C ALA A 155 4.48 2.23 18.40
N SER A 156 5.12 3.17 19.10
CA SER A 156 5.35 3.05 20.54
C SER A 156 4.10 3.34 21.36
N ALA A 157 3.17 4.13 20.82
CA ALA A 157 1.91 4.50 21.46
C ALA A 157 0.81 3.45 21.27
N PHE A 158 0.91 2.62 20.24
CA PHE A 158 -0.11 1.62 19.88
C PHE A 158 0.54 0.25 19.67
N TYR A 159 -0.10 -0.82 20.15
CA TYR A 159 0.37 -2.16 19.84
C TYR A 159 0.28 -2.41 18.33
N ILE A 160 1.42 -2.59 17.68
CA ILE A 160 1.49 -2.93 16.26
C ILE A 160 1.81 -4.42 16.07
N PRO A 161 1.35 -5.02 14.96
CA PRO A 161 1.73 -6.36 14.58
C PRO A 161 3.25 -6.54 14.48
N THR A 162 3.75 -7.72 14.84
CA THR A 162 5.18 -8.03 14.89
C THR A 162 5.87 -7.87 13.54
N ASP A 163 5.22 -8.26 12.44
CA ASP A 163 5.72 -8.03 11.08
C ASP A 163 6.02 -6.55 10.83
N ARG A 164 5.14 -5.65 11.29
CA ARG A 164 5.30 -4.20 11.11
C ARG A 164 6.38 -3.61 11.99
N GLN A 165 6.52 -4.11 13.21
CA GLN A 165 7.62 -3.73 14.09
C GLN A 165 8.97 -4.10 13.46
N GLY A 166 9.09 -5.31 12.92
CA GLY A 166 10.30 -5.76 12.22
C GLY A 166 10.65 -4.87 11.01
N GLU A 167 9.66 -4.40 10.24
CA GLU A 167 9.92 -3.47 9.14
C GLU A 167 10.39 -2.08 9.61
N ILE A 168 9.86 -1.57 10.72
CA ILE A 168 10.29 -0.29 11.32
C ILE A 168 11.75 -0.39 11.78
N ASP A 169 12.12 -1.51 12.41
CA ASP A 169 13.48 -1.75 12.87
C ASP A 169 14.44 -1.93 11.69
N LEU A 170 14.03 -2.66 10.64
CA LEU A 170 14.80 -2.77 9.41
C LEU A 170 15.09 -1.40 8.78
N GLN A 171 14.07 -0.55 8.64
CA GLN A 171 14.23 0.80 8.10
C GLN A 171 15.11 1.68 9.00
N SER A 172 15.02 1.51 10.33
CA SER A 172 15.91 2.17 11.30
C SER A 172 17.36 1.79 11.07
N GLY A 173 17.64 0.50 10.85
CA GLY A 173 18.98 0.00 10.54
C GLY A 173 19.53 0.61 9.23
N ILE A 174 18.72 0.64 8.17
CA ILE A 174 19.11 1.20 6.86
C ILE A 174 19.53 2.67 6.99
N LEU A 175 18.72 3.49 7.67
CA LEU A 175 19.03 4.92 7.83
C LEU A 175 20.30 5.14 8.68
N HIS A 176 20.50 4.38 9.76
CA HIS A 176 21.71 4.50 10.58
C HIS A 176 22.96 4.03 9.83
N ALA A 177 22.86 2.97 9.04
CA ALA A 177 23.97 2.48 8.22
C ALA A 177 24.41 3.54 7.19
N GLN A 178 23.44 4.24 6.59
CA GLN A 178 23.70 5.33 5.64
C GLN A 178 24.45 6.51 6.27
N GLU A 179 24.22 6.77 7.56
CA GLU A 179 24.93 7.78 8.35
C GLU A 179 26.24 7.28 8.97
N LYS A 180 26.72 6.09 8.56
CA LYS A 180 27.92 5.43 9.10
C LYS A 180 27.81 5.02 10.58
N GLY A 181 26.60 4.99 11.12
CA GLY A 181 26.28 4.53 12.48
C GLY A 181 26.17 3.00 12.56
N TYR A 182 27.18 2.27 12.11
CA TYR A 182 27.09 0.82 11.89
C TYR A 182 26.79 -0.01 13.14
N LYS A 183 27.29 0.41 14.31
CA LYS A 183 27.01 -0.27 15.58
C LYS A 183 25.52 -0.23 15.95
N VAL A 184 24.90 0.94 15.76
CA VAL A 184 23.48 1.13 16.03
C VAL A 184 22.65 0.43 14.96
N ALA A 185 23.06 0.53 13.70
CA ALA A 185 22.42 -0.16 12.58
C ALA A 185 22.37 -1.68 12.79
N TYR A 186 23.49 -2.29 13.24
CA TYR A 186 23.56 -3.72 13.55
C TYR A 186 22.48 -4.14 14.57
N SER A 187 22.30 -3.35 15.63
CA SER A 187 21.32 -3.66 16.68
C SER A 187 19.90 -3.67 16.10
N TYR A 188 19.54 -2.65 15.30
CA TYR A 188 18.25 -2.61 14.63
C TYR A 188 18.05 -3.75 13.62
N PHE A 189 19.09 -4.13 12.87
CA PHE A 189 19.01 -5.27 11.96
C PHE A 189 18.82 -6.60 12.70
N TYR A 190 19.45 -6.75 13.87
CA TYR A 190 19.31 -7.93 14.69
C TYR A 190 17.88 -8.07 15.25
N GLU A 191 17.31 -6.98 15.79
CA GLU A 191 15.91 -6.97 16.26
C GLU A 191 14.92 -7.28 15.12
N ALA A 192 15.13 -6.68 13.94
CA ALA A 192 14.32 -6.96 12.77
C ALA A 192 14.42 -8.44 12.36
N PHE A 193 15.62 -9.02 12.37
CA PHE A 193 15.85 -10.43 12.06
C PHE A 193 15.12 -11.36 13.04
N GLU A 194 15.28 -11.16 14.34
CA GLU A 194 14.61 -11.97 15.36
C GLU A 194 13.09 -11.90 15.20
N THR A 195 12.57 -10.71 14.92
CA THR A 195 11.14 -10.48 14.69
C THR A 195 10.61 -11.25 13.48
N PHE A 196 11.30 -11.18 12.33
CA PHE A 196 10.87 -11.90 11.12
C PHE A 196 11.05 -13.42 11.24
N ASN A 197 12.09 -13.88 11.94
CA ASN A 197 12.33 -15.30 12.19
C ASN A 197 11.30 -15.89 13.15
N ALA A 198 10.91 -15.15 14.19
CA ALA A 198 9.82 -15.56 15.09
C ALA A 198 8.48 -15.64 14.35
N PHE A 199 8.18 -14.67 13.46
CA PHE A 199 6.98 -14.67 12.63
C PHE A 199 6.93 -15.89 11.69
N SER A 200 8.04 -16.21 11.03
CA SER A 200 8.13 -17.34 10.08
C SER A 200 7.95 -18.73 10.73
N ARG A 201 8.02 -18.81 12.06
CA ARG A 201 7.83 -20.05 12.84
C ARG A 201 6.40 -20.21 13.37
N ASP A 202 5.53 -19.22 13.18
CA ASP A 202 4.13 -19.29 13.60
C ASP A 202 3.33 -20.23 12.66
N PRO A 203 2.70 -21.31 13.15
CA PRO A 203 1.99 -22.29 12.32
C PRO A 203 0.78 -21.76 11.53
N LYS A 204 0.41 -20.49 11.68
CA LYS A 204 -0.69 -19.84 10.92
C LYS A 204 -0.24 -19.23 9.58
N ASP A 205 1.06 -19.18 9.28
CA ASP A 205 1.54 -18.63 8.01
C ASP A 205 1.46 -19.68 6.88
N THR A 206 0.35 -19.70 6.16
CA THR A 206 0.14 -20.57 4.99
C THR A 206 0.93 -20.15 3.74
N SER A 207 1.73 -19.07 3.80
CA SER A 207 2.56 -18.62 2.68
C SER A 207 3.85 -19.44 2.51
N SER A 208 4.30 -20.14 3.55
CA SER A 208 5.45 -21.05 3.48
C SER A 208 5.00 -22.45 3.07
N LYS A 209 4.50 -22.60 1.83
CA LYS A 209 4.49 -23.91 1.17
C LYS A 209 5.94 -24.31 0.92
N LYS A 210 6.48 -25.08 1.86
CA LYS A 210 7.63 -25.99 1.79
C LYS A 210 8.42 -25.89 0.48
N ASP A 211 9.57 -25.22 0.55
CA ASP A 211 10.66 -25.50 -0.38
C ASP A 211 11.12 -26.96 -0.16
N PRO A 212 10.88 -27.89 -1.10
CA PRO A 212 11.21 -29.31 -0.92
C PRO A 212 12.73 -29.56 -0.92
N ASP A 213 13.54 -28.61 -1.40
CA ASP A 213 14.97 -28.82 -1.67
C ASP A 213 15.89 -28.60 -0.46
N ALA A 214 15.40 -27.96 0.62
CA ALA A 214 16.22 -27.71 1.80
C ALA A 214 16.60 -28.99 2.55
N LYS A 215 15.79 -30.05 2.47
CA LYS A 215 16.09 -31.34 3.13
C LYS A 215 17.08 -32.22 2.36
N ALA A 216 17.26 -32.01 1.05
CA ALA A 216 18.20 -32.79 0.25
C ALA A 216 19.66 -32.36 0.49
N LYS A 217 19.91 -31.07 0.77
CA LYS A 217 21.27 -30.53 0.94
C LYS A 217 21.90 -30.82 2.32
N ALA A 218 21.11 -31.18 3.33
CA ALA A 218 21.59 -31.46 4.68
C ALA A 218 22.02 -32.92 4.91
N LYS A 219 21.93 -33.80 3.89
CA LYS A 219 22.28 -35.22 4.01
C LYS A 219 23.52 -35.62 3.19
N ALA A 220 24.27 -34.64 2.67
CA ALA A 220 25.43 -34.84 1.81
C ALA A 220 26.75 -34.27 2.40
N ILE A 221 26.81 -34.07 3.71
CA ILE A 221 28.06 -33.81 4.44
C ILE A 221 28.14 -34.80 5.60
#